data_AF-A0A7C6IBP8-F1
#
_entry.id   AF-A0A7C6IBP8-F1
#
_cell.length_a   1.000
_cell.length_b   1.000
_cell.length_c   1.000
_cell.angle_alpha   90.00
_cell.angle_beta   90.00
_cell.angle_gamma   90.00
#
_symmetry.space_group_name_H-M   'P 1'
#
loop_
_entity.id
_entity.type
_entity.pdbx_description
1 polymer ?
#
loop_
_entity_poly.entity_id
_entity_poly.type
_entity_poly.pdbx_seq_one_letter_code
_entity_poly.pdbx_strand_id
1 'polypeptide(L)'
;PVPADMLHLQWRTPARGSRTADAVDIALTVLGGSETSRLYRRLVREEATCSGAGSSAIPLAWGNSLSLGFARALEGHDLAGIEASLCDEVSRFCAEGPTDDELHRAHVQFEREWLGECARLEARADLFGCHATLYGDAARVNRRIVEYTSTTADEVRDAAQAWLRPDQRAVLEYRRGPMGADQW
;
A
#
# COMPACT_ATOMS: atom_id res chain seq x y z
N PRO A 1 -25.21 -1.24 6.02
CA PRO A 1 -24.96 0.22 5.86
C PRO A 1 -23.58 0.58 6.41
N VAL A 2 -22.73 1.21 5.59
CA VAL A 2 -21.44 1.75 6.06
C VAL A 2 -21.66 3.14 6.67
N PRO A 3 -20.86 3.53 7.68
CA PRO A 3 -21.01 4.83 8.33
C PRO A 3 -20.60 6.01 7.42
N ALA A 4 -19.78 5.79 6.40
CA ALA A 4 -19.35 6.79 5.42
C ALA A 4 -19.11 6.14 4.05
N ASP A 5 -19.21 6.93 2.98
CA ASP A 5 -18.84 6.50 1.64
C ASP A 5 -17.35 6.18 1.59
N MET A 6 -17.00 5.07 0.95
CA MET A 6 -15.63 4.56 0.94
C MET A 6 -15.29 3.97 -0.43
N LEU A 7 -14.11 4.32 -0.91
CA LEU A 7 -13.56 3.86 -2.16
C LEU A 7 -12.40 2.91 -1.87
N HIS A 8 -12.40 1.75 -2.51
CA HIS A 8 -11.26 0.84 -2.54
C HIS A 8 -10.79 0.60 -3.96
N LEU A 9 -9.48 0.64 -4.14
CA LEU A 9 -8.80 0.26 -5.35
C LEU A 9 -7.93 -0.95 -5.04
N GLN A 10 -7.87 -1.90 -5.97
CA GLN A 10 -6.98 -3.04 -5.87
C GLN A 10 -6.24 -3.26 -7.17
N TRP A 11 -4.95 -3.56 -7.07
CA TRP A 11 -4.15 -4.01 -8.19
C TRP A 11 -3.66 -5.43 -7.93
N ARG A 12 -3.44 -6.17 -9.01
CA ARG A 12 -2.62 -7.37 -8.95
C ARG A 12 -1.18 -6.93 -8.78
N THR A 13 -0.41 -7.64 -7.98
CA THR A 13 1.00 -7.35 -7.72
C THR A 13 1.85 -8.62 -7.87
N PRO A 14 3.18 -8.51 -7.97
CA PRO A 14 4.04 -9.67 -8.13
C PRO A 14 3.87 -10.70 -7.01
N ALA A 15 4.32 -11.93 -7.27
CA ALA A 15 4.42 -12.93 -6.22
C ALA A 15 5.32 -12.45 -5.07
N ARG A 16 4.88 -12.74 -3.84
CA ARG A 16 5.56 -12.36 -2.60
C ARG A 16 7.01 -12.85 -2.61
N GLY A 17 7.92 -12.03 -2.06
CA GLY A 17 9.31 -12.42 -1.82
C GLY A 17 10.24 -12.25 -3.03
N SER A 18 9.73 -11.68 -4.13
CA SER A 18 10.54 -11.25 -5.28
C SER A 18 11.01 -9.79 -5.09
N ARG A 19 12.12 -9.43 -5.75
CA ARG A 19 12.61 -8.03 -5.72
C ARG A 19 11.61 -7.03 -6.29
N THR A 20 10.83 -7.44 -7.30
CA THR A 20 9.75 -6.61 -7.84
C THR A 20 8.62 -6.43 -6.83
N ALA A 21 8.31 -7.43 -5.99
CA ALA A 21 7.33 -7.27 -4.92
C ALA A 21 7.80 -6.25 -3.88
N ASP A 22 9.10 -6.24 -3.55
CA ASP A 22 9.69 -5.25 -2.64
C ASP A 22 9.57 -3.83 -3.21
N ALA A 23 9.88 -3.67 -4.50
CA ALA A 23 9.71 -2.40 -5.18
C ALA A 23 8.25 -1.90 -5.20
N VAL A 24 7.28 -2.80 -5.41
CA VAL A 24 5.85 -2.46 -5.33
C VAL A 24 5.44 -2.10 -3.90
N ASP A 25 5.94 -2.80 -2.89
CA ASP A 25 5.66 -2.52 -1.49
C ASP A 25 6.19 -1.13 -1.07
N ILE A 26 7.39 -0.76 -1.51
CA ILE A 26 7.94 0.60 -1.32
C ILE A 26 7.04 1.63 -2.01
N ALA A 27 6.62 1.39 -3.26
CA ALA A 27 5.73 2.29 -3.96
C ALA A 27 4.42 2.53 -3.19
N LEU A 28 3.79 1.46 -2.68
CA LEU A 28 2.57 1.55 -1.88
C LEU A 28 2.78 2.25 -0.54
N THR A 29 3.95 2.09 0.07
CA THR A 29 4.33 2.81 1.31
C THR A 29 4.47 4.31 1.07
N VAL A 30 5.12 4.72 -0.02
CA VAL A 30 5.27 6.13 -0.39
C VAL A 30 3.91 6.74 -0.78
N LEU A 31 3.09 5.99 -1.52
CA LEU A 31 1.75 6.42 -1.91
C LEU A 31 0.81 6.59 -0.71
N GLY A 32 0.82 5.67 0.27
CA GLY A 32 -0.23 5.67 1.30
C GLY A 32 0.08 4.94 2.60
N GLY A 33 1.34 4.65 2.93
CA GLY A 33 1.74 3.96 4.16
C GLY A 33 1.70 4.81 5.44
N SER A 34 1.51 6.13 5.35
CA SER A 34 1.50 7.03 6.51
C SER A 34 0.71 8.33 6.26
N GLU A 35 0.52 9.14 7.29
CA GLU A 35 -0.06 10.49 7.18
C GLU A 35 0.82 11.47 6.37
N THR A 36 2.09 11.12 6.14
CA THR A 36 3.01 11.91 5.32
C THR A 36 3.06 11.44 3.87
N SER A 37 2.40 10.31 3.55
CA SER A 37 2.37 9.73 2.23
C SER A 37 1.51 10.56 1.27
N ARG A 38 1.76 10.40 -0.04
CA ARG A 38 1.22 11.31 -1.07
C ARG A 38 -0.31 11.35 -1.08
N LEU A 39 -0.97 10.19 -1.00
CA LEU A 39 -2.44 10.08 -0.99
C LEU A 39 -3.07 10.77 0.21
N TYR A 40 -2.48 10.62 1.40
CA TYR A 40 -2.99 11.27 2.60
C TYR A 40 -2.83 12.79 2.49
N ARG A 41 -1.65 13.27 2.10
CA ARG A 41 -1.40 14.71 1.92
C ARG A 41 -2.38 15.32 0.93
N ARG A 42 -2.55 14.71 -0.24
CA ARG A 42 -3.43 15.23 -1.28
C ARG A 42 -4.90 15.17 -0.88
N LEU A 43 -5.44 13.99 -0.57
CA LEU A 43 -6.89 13.81 -0.38
C LEU A 43 -7.39 14.32 0.97
N VAL A 44 -6.57 14.27 2.02
CA VAL A 44 -6.97 14.64 3.39
C VAL A 44 -6.53 16.06 3.74
N ARG A 45 -5.31 16.48 3.37
CA ARG A 45 -4.78 17.81 3.79
C ARG A 45 -5.03 18.90 2.76
N GLU A 46 -4.83 18.62 1.48
CA GLU A 46 -4.89 19.65 0.42
C GLU A 46 -6.30 19.80 -0.15
N GLU A 47 -6.91 18.70 -0.61
CA GLU A 47 -8.25 18.71 -1.20
C GLU A 47 -9.35 18.65 -0.14
N ALA A 48 -9.03 18.16 1.07
CA ALA A 48 -9.95 18.00 2.20
C ALA A 48 -11.26 17.28 1.83
N THR A 49 -11.19 16.30 0.93
CA THR A 49 -12.35 15.51 0.48
C THR A 49 -12.51 14.21 1.26
N CYS A 50 -11.43 13.77 1.94
CA CYS A 50 -11.37 12.49 2.64
C CYS A 50 -10.98 12.67 4.11
N SER A 51 -11.54 11.83 4.98
CA SER A 51 -11.14 11.70 6.39
C SER A 51 -9.94 10.78 6.58
N GLY A 52 -9.62 9.97 5.57
CA GLY A 52 -8.44 9.11 5.55
C GLY A 52 -8.23 8.53 4.16
N ALA A 53 -6.97 8.36 3.79
CA ALA A 53 -6.56 7.71 2.56
C ALA A 53 -5.24 6.98 2.78
N GLY A 54 -5.02 5.89 2.07
CA GLY A 54 -3.80 5.10 2.20
C GLY A 54 -3.70 3.96 1.21
N SER A 55 -2.58 3.24 1.29
CA SER A 55 -2.32 2.07 0.46
C SER A 55 -1.37 1.10 1.13
N SER A 56 -1.51 -0.18 0.83
CA SER A 56 -0.68 -1.25 1.35
C SER A 56 -0.65 -2.47 0.42
N ALA A 57 0.39 -3.29 0.55
CA ALA A 57 0.46 -4.59 -0.10
C ALA A 57 -0.35 -5.63 0.69
N ILE A 58 -0.96 -6.57 -0.03
CA ILE A 58 -1.60 -7.77 0.52
C ILE A 58 -0.87 -8.98 -0.09
N PRO A 59 0.27 -9.37 0.50
CA PRO A 59 1.08 -10.46 -0.02
C PRO A 59 0.38 -11.81 0.19
N LEU A 60 0.13 -12.53 -0.90
CA LEU A 60 -0.48 -13.86 -0.85
C LEU A 60 0.60 -14.94 -0.77
N ALA A 61 0.27 -16.07 -0.14
CA ALA A 61 1.20 -17.19 0.01
C ALA A 61 1.58 -17.84 -1.33
N TRP A 62 0.69 -17.79 -2.32
CA TRP A 62 0.86 -18.43 -3.62
C TRP A 62 0.32 -17.55 -4.74
N GLY A 63 0.98 -17.61 -5.90
CA GLY A 63 0.58 -16.86 -7.09
C GLY A 63 0.85 -15.36 -6.99
N ASN A 64 0.13 -14.58 -7.80
CA ASN A 64 0.20 -13.12 -7.75
C ASN A 64 -0.42 -12.61 -6.44
N SER A 65 0.21 -11.59 -5.87
CA SER A 65 -0.31 -10.90 -4.69
C SER A 65 -1.32 -9.83 -5.09
N LEU A 66 -1.87 -9.12 -4.10
CA LEU A 66 -2.74 -7.98 -4.31
C LEU A 66 -2.17 -6.74 -3.62
N SER A 67 -2.70 -5.58 -3.97
CA SER A 67 -2.56 -4.36 -3.17
C SER A 67 -3.93 -3.78 -2.86
N LEU A 68 -3.97 -2.88 -1.89
CA LEU A 68 -5.14 -2.13 -1.50
C LEU A 68 -4.78 -0.65 -1.49
N GLY A 69 -5.53 0.16 -2.23
CA GLY A 69 -5.67 1.59 -2.01
C GLY A 69 -7.05 1.86 -1.41
N PHE A 70 -7.17 2.83 -0.52
CA PHE A 70 -8.47 3.23 0.02
C PHE A 70 -8.55 4.73 0.23
N ALA A 71 -9.78 5.25 0.17
CA ALA A 71 -10.13 6.61 0.54
C ALA A 71 -11.50 6.63 1.21
N ARG A 72 -11.63 7.34 2.33
CA ARG A 72 -12.88 7.50 3.07
C ARG A 72 -13.41 8.91 2.89
N ALA A 73 -14.48 9.05 2.10
CA ALA A 73 -15.04 10.33 1.75
C ALA A 73 -15.63 11.05 2.97
N LEU A 74 -15.47 12.37 3.00
CA LEU A 74 -16.25 13.25 3.85
C LEU A 74 -17.63 13.48 3.22
N GLU A 75 -18.58 13.90 4.04
CA GLU A 75 -19.95 14.16 3.61
C GLU A 75 -20.00 15.25 2.52
N GLY A 76 -20.79 15.03 1.47
CA GLY A 76 -20.93 15.97 0.35
C GLY A 76 -19.88 15.84 -0.75
N HIS A 77 -18.91 14.93 -0.63
CA HIS A 77 -17.94 14.65 -1.70
C HIS A 77 -18.32 13.40 -2.48
N ASP A 78 -18.24 13.49 -3.81
CA ASP A 78 -18.51 12.39 -4.72
C ASP A 78 -17.30 11.44 -4.85
N LEU A 79 -17.57 10.14 -4.93
CA LEU A 79 -16.56 9.10 -5.05
C LEU A 79 -15.83 9.13 -6.39
N ALA A 80 -16.47 9.53 -7.48
CA ALA A 80 -15.80 9.58 -8.79
C ALA A 80 -14.74 10.70 -8.84
N GLY A 81 -15.01 11.84 -8.21
CA GLY A 81 -14.01 12.90 -8.03
C GLY A 81 -12.80 12.45 -7.20
N ILE A 82 -13.07 11.78 -6.06
CA ILE A 82 -12.01 11.22 -5.19
C ILE A 82 -11.18 10.16 -5.94
N GLU A 83 -11.86 9.29 -6.69
CA GLU A 83 -11.20 8.28 -7.51
C GLU A 83 -10.29 8.91 -8.56
N ALA A 84 -10.74 9.98 -9.23
CA ALA A 84 -9.94 10.70 -10.20
C ALA A 84 -8.67 11.30 -9.57
N SER A 85 -8.79 11.98 -8.42
CA SER A 85 -7.63 12.54 -7.69
C SER A 85 -6.64 11.45 -7.26
N LEU A 86 -7.15 10.32 -6.76
CA LEU A 86 -6.31 9.18 -6.36
C LEU A 86 -5.58 8.59 -7.58
N CYS A 87 -6.29 8.36 -8.68
CA CYS A 87 -5.70 7.81 -9.90
C CYS A 87 -4.69 8.76 -10.55
N ASP A 88 -4.92 10.07 -10.49
CA ASP A 88 -3.96 11.08 -10.92
C ASP A 88 -2.68 11.00 -10.08
N GLU A 89 -2.80 10.90 -8.75
CA GLU A 89 -1.62 10.74 -7.88
C GLU A 89 -0.80 9.50 -8.22
N VAL A 90 -1.48 8.36 -8.40
CA VAL A 90 -0.84 7.10 -8.78
C VAL A 90 -0.19 7.23 -10.16
N SER A 91 -0.81 7.94 -11.11
CA SER A 91 -0.24 8.19 -12.44
C SER A 91 1.04 9.03 -12.36
N ARG A 92 1.03 10.09 -11.55
CA ARG A 92 2.23 10.92 -11.31
C ARG A 92 3.35 10.09 -10.71
N PHE A 93 3.04 9.26 -9.71
CA PHE A 93 4.03 8.36 -9.12
C PHE A 93 4.58 7.35 -10.13
N CYS A 94 3.75 6.79 -11.01
CA CYS A 94 4.21 5.88 -12.07
C CYS A 94 5.15 6.57 -13.08
N ALA A 95 4.99 7.88 -13.29
CA ALA A 95 5.82 8.65 -14.22
C ALA A 95 7.14 9.11 -13.58
N GLU A 96 7.09 9.58 -12.33
CA GLU A 96 8.21 10.26 -11.67
C GLU A 96 9.00 9.32 -10.74
N GLY A 97 8.31 8.36 -10.11
CA GLY A 97 8.87 7.56 -9.02
C GLY A 97 8.93 8.29 -7.67
N PRO A 98 9.51 7.65 -6.65
CA PRO A 98 9.75 8.26 -5.35
C PRO A 98 10.94 9.24 -5.41
N THR A 99 10.92 10.26 -4.56
CA THR A 99 12.11 11.07 -4.28
C THR A 99 13.09 10.29 -3.38
N ASP A 100 14.35 10.73 -3.31
CA ASP A 100 15.35 10.11 -2.42
C ASP A 100 14.90 10.13 -0.95
N ASP A 101 14.28 11.22 -0.51
CA ASP A 101 13.75 11.34 0.85
C ASP A 101 12.57 10.40 1.09
N GLU A 102 11.69 10.21 0.11
CA GLU A 102 10.58 9.26 0.19
C GLU A 102 11.07 7.82 0.26
N LEU A 103 12.03 7.45 -0.60
CA LEU A 103 12.64 6.14 -0.61
C LEU A 103 13.35 5.85 0.72
N HIS A 104 14.16 6.81 1.20
CA HIS A 104 14.84 6.68 2.47
C HIS A 104 13.86 6.50 3.63
N ARG A 105 12.77 7.27 3.67
CA ARG A 105 11.73 7.10 4.70
C ARG A 105 11.08 5.72 4.63
N ALA A 106 10.78 5.21 3.44
CA ALA A 106 10.20 3.87 3.28
C ALA A 106 11.17 2.78 3.78
N HIS A 107 12.47 2.90 3.48
CA HIS A 107 13.49 1.98 3.99
C HIS A 107 13.59 1.99 5.52
N VAL A 108 13.63 3.18 6.14
CA VAL A 108 13.68 3.33 7.60
C VAL A 108 12.41 2.79 8.25
N GLN A 109 11.24 3.02 7.64
CA GLN A 109 9.97 2.48 8.12
C GLN A 109 9.99 0.95 8.12
N PHE A 110 10.37 0.34 7.00
CA PHE A 110 10.47 -1.11 6.88
C PHE A 110 11.45 -1.71 7.89
N GLU A 111 12.65 -1.12 8.02
CA GLU A 111 13.64 -1.58 8.99
C GLU A 111 13.08 -1.56 10.42
N ARG A 112 12.41 -0.48 10.81
CA ARG A 112 11.79 -0.35 12.13
C ARG A 112 10.73 -1.42 12.36
N GLU A 113 9.85 -1.64 11.39
CA GLU A 113 8.76 -2.61 11.46
C GLU A 113 9.32 -4.04 11.55
N TRP A 114 10.27 -4.38 10.68
CA TRP A 114 10.92 -5.68 10.66
C TRP A 114 11.67 -6.02 11.95
N LEU A 115 12.46 -5.07 12.48
CA LEU A 115 13.16 -5.24 13.75
C LEU A 115 12.16 -5.35 14.91
N GLY A 116 11.07 -4.58 14.87
CA GLY A 116 9.99 -4.64 15.85
C GLY A 116 9.30 -6.01 15.88
N GLU A 117 9.00 -6.59 14.70
CA GLU A 117 8.47 -7.94 14.58
C GLU A 117 9.47 -8.98 15.10
N CYS A 118 10.74 -8.87 14.70
CA CYS A 118 11.81 -9.76 15.15
C CYS A 118 12.08 -9.69 16.66
N ALA A 119 11.69 -8.63 17.37
CA ALA A 119 11.97 -8.48 18.79
C ALA A 119 11.21 -9.49 19.66
N ARG A 120 10.05 -9.97 19.20
CA ARG A 120 9.24 -10.97 19.93
C ARG A 120 9.66 -12.38 19.54
N LEU A 121 9.90 -13.24 20.53
CA LEU A 121 10.37 -14.61 20.29
C LEU A 121 9.41 -15.41 19.39
N GLU A 122 8.11 -15.36 19.68
CA GLU A 122 7.07 -16.07 18.92
C GLU A 122 7.00 -15.56 17.48
N ALA A 123 6.91 -14.24 17.27
CA ALA A 123 6.89 -13.65 15.94
C ALA A 123 8.16 -13.98 15.14
N ARG A 124 9.32 -13.99 15.79
CA ARG A 124 10.57 -14.40 15.15
C ARG A 124 10.54 -15.87 14.72
N ALA A 125 10.01 -16.76 15.57
CA ALA A 125 9.85 -18.17 15.22
C ALA A 125 8.88 -18.35 14.03
N ASP A 126 7.78 -17.60 14.02
CA ASP A 126 6.83 -17.58 12.91
C ASP A 126 7.47 -17.08 11.61
N LEU A 127 8.29 -16.03 11.66
CA LEU A 127 9.04 -15.55 10.50
C LEU A 127 9.98 -16.62 9.94
N PHE A 128 10.73 -17.31 10.80
CA PHE A 128 11.59 -18.42 10.36
C PHE A 128 10.78 -19.56 9.73
N GLY A 129 9.67 -19.97 10.34
CA GLY A 129 8.80 -21.02 9.81
C GLY A 129 8.15 -20.63 8.48
N CYS A 130 7.68 -19.39 8.37
CA CYS A 130 7.12 -18.80 7.15
C CYS A 130 8.16 -18.78 6.03
N HIS A 131 9.38 -18.32 6.30
CA HIS A 131 10.44 -18.25 5.31
C HIS A 131 10.96 -19.64 4.90
N ALA A 132 11.06 -20.58 5.83
CA ALA A 132 11.39 -21.97 5.52
C ALA A 132 10.34 -22.63 4.61
N THR A 133 9.06 -22.42 4.91
CA THR A 133 7.96 -23.08 4.20
C THR A 133 7.71 -22.47 2.83
N LEU A 134 7.74 -21.14 2.71
CA LEU A 134 7.40 -20.44 1.47
C LEU A 134 8.58 -20.28 0.52
N TYR A 135 9.81 -20.18 1.05
CA TYR A 135 10.99 -19.90 0.23
C TYR A 135 12.09 -20.97 0.33
N GLY A 136 11.94 -21.96 1.21
CA GLY A 136 12.99 -22.95 1.46
C GLY A 136 14.22 -22.39 2.18
N ASP A 137 14.16 -21.17 2.73
CA ASP A 137 15.30 -20.49 3.33
C ASP A 137 14.89 -19.70 4.57
N ALA A 138 14.97 -20.34 5.74
CA ALA A 138 14.73 -19.72 7.02
C ALA A 138 15.72 -18.56 7.31
N ALA A 139 16.98 -18.70 6.90
CA ALA A 139 18.03 -17.73 7.19
C ALA A 139 17.84 -16.39 6.45
N ARG A 140 16.98 -16.37 5.43
CA ARG A 140 16.56 -15.14 4.74
C ARG A 140 16.02 -14.05 5.68
N VAL A 141 15.43 -14.43 6.82
CA VAL A 141 14.98 -13.48 7.85
C VAL A 141 16.09 -12.50 8.26
N ASN A 142 17.33 -12.98 8.33
CA ASN A 142 18.49 -12.18 8.74
C ASN A 142 19.03 -11.25 7.63
N ARG A 143 18.64 -11.47 6.37
CA ARG A 143 19.09 -10.67 5.21
C ARG A 143 18.00 -9.74 4.70
N ARG A 144 16.78 -9.88 5.21
CA ARG A 144 15.59 -9.23 4.65
C ARG A 144 15.70 -7.70 4.60
N ILE A 145 16.26 -7.08 5.64
CA ILE A 145 16.50 -5.63 5.68
C ILE A 145 17.40 -5.21 4.52
N VAL A 146 18.55 -5.88 4.34
CA VAL A 146 19.51 -5.57 3.27
C VAL A 146 18.89 -5.82 1.89
N GLU A 147 18.15 -6.90 1.71
CA GLU A 147 17.43 -7.19 0.45
C GLU A 147 16.46 -6.04 0.12
N TYR A 148 15.64 -5.62 1.08
CA TYR A 148 14.64 -4.56 0.87
C TYR A 148 15.28 -3.20 0.63
N THR A 149 16.22 -2.77 1.48
CA THR A 149 16.83 -1.43 1.43
C THR A 149 17.84 -1.25 0.30
N SER A 150 18.22 -2.33 -0.39
CA SER A 150 18.99 -2.28 -1.64
C SER A 150 18.16 -1.91 -2.88
N THR A 151 16.83 -1.81 -2.74
CA THR A 151 15.94 -1.43 -3.83
C THR A 151 16.13 0.04 -4.20
N THR A 152 16.25 0.32 -5.50
CA THR A 152 16.52 1.66 -6.02
C THR A 152 15.24 2.41 -6.40
N ALA A 153 15.30 3.75 -6.47
CA ALA A 153 14.17 4.57 -6.91
C ALA A 153 13.69 4.20 -8.33
N ASP A 154 14.63 3.86 -9.22
CA ASP A 154 14.33 3.40 -10.59
C ASP A 154 13.53 2.09 -10.57
N GLU A 155 13.95 1.11 -9.77
CA GLU A 155 13.23 -0.15 -9.62
C GLU A 155 11.82 0.05 -9.06
N VAL A 156 11.64 0.99 -8.13
CA VAL A 156 10.33 1.36 -7.57
C VAL A 156 9.43 1.99 -8.62
N ARG A 157 9.96 2.95 -9.40
CA ARG A 157 9.20 3.59 -10.50
C ARG A 157 8.79 2.55 -11.54
N ASP A 158 9.74 1.73 -12.00
CA ASP A 158 9.49 0.74 -13.03
C ASP A 158 8.47 -0.32 -12.56
N ALA A 159 8.54 -0.72 -11.28
CA ALA A 159 7.57 -1.62 -10.68
C ALA A 159 6.18 -0.97 -10.55
N ALA A 160 6.10 0.30 -10.15
CA ALA A 160 4.83 1.03 -10.11
C ALA A 160 4.20 1.14 -11.50
N GLN A 161 4.99 1.49 -12.52
CA GLN A 161 4.55 1.57 -13.91
C GLN A 161 4.09 0.21 -14.45
N ALA A 162 4.67 -0.90 -13.99
CA ALA A 162 4.29 -2.24 -14.43
C ALA A 162 3.04 -2.80 -13.73
N TRP A 163 2.78 -2.42 -12.48
CA TRP A 163 1.78 -3.11 -11.63
C TRP A 163 0.70 -2.21 -11.04
N LEU A 164 0.94 -0.91 -10.89
CA LEU A 164 0.04 0.01 -10.19
C LEU A 164 -0.67 1.00 -11.12
N ARG A 165 -0.62 0.78 -12.44
CA ARG A 165 -1.27 1.68 -13.37
C ARG A 165 -2.78 1.77 -13.09
N PRO A 166 -3.38 2.96 -13.14
CA PRO A 166 -4.81 3.08 -12.86
C PRO A 166 -5.70 2.23 -13.77
N ASP A 167 -5.32 2.00 -15.02
CA ASP A 167 -6.11 1.17 -15.95
C ASP A 167 -6.10 -0.33 -15.65
N GLN A 168 -5.27 -0.77 -14.70
CA GLN A 168 -5.17 -2.17 -14.26
C GLN A 168 -5.79 -2.43 -12.88
N ARG A 169 -6.63 -1.50 -12.40
CA ARG A 169 -7.27 -1.57 -11.08
C ARG A 169 -8.64 -2.23 -11.12
N ALA A 170 -9.01 -2.88 -10.02
CA ALA A 170 -10.40 -3.10 -9.65
C ALA A 170 -10.86 -1.99 -8.68
N VAL A 171 -12.12 -1.59 -8.78
CA VAL A 171 -12.71 -0.52 -7.96
C VAL A 171 -13.91 -1.06 -7.22
N LEU A 172 -14.00 -0.75 -5.94
CA LEU A 172 -15.14 -1.08 -5.10
C LEU A 172 -15.58 0.17 -4.34
N GLU A 173 -16.82 0.59 -4.62
CA GLU A 173 -17.48 1.68 -3.92
C GLU A 173 -18.43 1.11 -2.86
N TYR A 174 -18.21 1.52 -1.61
CA TYR A 174 -19.20 1.37 -0.56
C TYR A 174 -19.93 2.69 -0.38
N ARG A 175 -21.25 2.64 -0.60
CA ARG A 175 -22.13 3.80 -0.40
C ARG A 175 -22.91 3.64 0.90
N ARG A 176 -23.02 4.73 1.66
CA ARG A 176 -23.89 4.84 2.83
C ARG A 176 -25.32 4.56 2.36
N GLY A 177 -25.92 3.53 2.93
CA GLY A 177 -27.34 3.25 2.71
C GLY A 177 -28.20 4.34 3.37
N PRO A 178 -29.45 4.57 2.92
CA PRO A 178 -30.35 5.49 3.59
C PRO A 178 -30.46 5.10 5.06
N MET A 179 -30.28 6.07 5.97
CA MET A 179 -30.66 5.88 7.37
C MET A 179 -32.17 5.66 7.39
N GLY A 180 -32.60 4.42 7.62
CA GLY A 180 -34.01 4.15 7.89
C GLY A 180 -34.42 4.93 9.13
N ALA A 181 -35.51 5.70 9.03
CA ALA A 181 -36.06 6.50 10.12
C ALA A 181 -36.53 5.68 11.34
N ASP A 182 -36.50 4.34 11.26
CA ASP A 182 -37.05 3.41 12.25
C ASP A 182 -35.99 2.61 13.04
N GLN A 183 -34.79 3.14 13.22
CA GLN A 183 -33.77 2.52 14.10
C GLN A 183 -33.40 3.40 15.29
N TRP A 184 -34.42 3.82 16.06
CA TRP A 184 -34.34 4.17 17.48
C TRP A 184 -35.67 3.86 18.16
#